data_AF-A0A1L8T8N5-F1
#
_entry.id   AF-A0A1L8T8N5-F1
#
_cell.length_a   1.000
_cell.length_b   1.000
_cell.length_c   1.000
_cell.angle_alpha   90.00
_cell.angle_beta   90.00
_cell.angle_gamma   90.00
#
_symmetry.space_group_name_H-M   'P 1'
#
loop_
_entity.id
_entity.type
_entity.pdbx_description
1 polymer ?
#
loop_
_entity_poly.entity_id
_entity_poly.type
_entity_poly.pdbx_seq_one_letter_code
_entity_poly.pdbx_strand_id
1 'polypeptide(L)' 'MFNFDDVKMMFDWGCFTEDEVKQFVPTCITEEEANQIIGKAE' A
#
# COMPACT_ATOMS: atom_id res chain seq x y z
N MET A 1 -8.15 -9.59 7.18
CA MET A 1 -7.43 -9.48 5.90
C MET A 1 -7.34 -7.99 5.65
N PHE A 2 -6.14 -7.43 5.56
CA PHE A 2 -5.98 -6.00 5.31
C PHE A 2 -6.42 -5.71 3.89
N ASN A 3 -7.23 -4.68 3.71
CA ASN A 3 -7.69 -4.23 2.39
C ASN A 3 -6.91 -2.98 1.97
N PHE A 4 -7.06 -2.54 0.72
CA PHE A 4 -6.43 -1.32 0.20
C PHE A 4 -6.53 -0.12 1.15
N ASP A 5 -7.73 0.14 1.69
CA ASP A 5 -7.99 1.28 2.57
C ASP A 5 -7.20 1.20 3.88
N ASP A 6 -7.04 -0.01 4.44
CA ASP A 6 -6.26 -0.22 5.67
C ASP A 6 -4.77 0.03 5.42
N VAL A 7 -4.23 -0.51 4.32
CA VAL A 7 -2.81 -0.32 3.95
C VAL A 7 -2.54 1.14 3.62
N LYS A 8 -3.47 1.80 2.93
CA LYS A 8 -3.41 3.23 2.64
C LYS A 8 -3.42 4.07 3.91
N MET A 9 -4.36 3.84 4.83
CA MET A 9 -4.42 4.58 6.11
C MET A 9 -3.14 4.41 6.93
N MET A 10 -2.61 3.19 6.99
CA MET A 10 -1.37 2.91 7.71
C MET A 10 -0.16 3.57 7.04
N PHE A 11 -0.10 3.61 5.70
CA PHE A 11 0.94 4.33 4.98
C PHE A 11 0.82 5.86 5.18
N ASP A 12 -0.38 6.42 5.11
CA ASP A 12 -0.67 7.85 5.40
C ASP A 12 -0.30 8.22 6.84
N TRP A 13 -0.48 7.28 7.79
CA TRP A 13 0.00 7.45 9.18
C TRP A 13 1.51 7.32 9.35
N GLY A 14 2.24 6.96 8.30
CA GLY A 14 3.68 6.68 8.38
C GLY A 14 4.01 5.40 9.16
N CYS A 15 3.03 4.50 9.32
CA CYS A 15 3.24 3.18 9.91
C CYS A 15 3.94 2.22 8.94
N PHE A 16 3.78 2.42 7.64
CA PHE A 16 4.43 1.60 6.61
C PHE A 16 5.29 2.45 5.68
N THR A 17 6.40 1.85 5.27
CA THR A 17 7.27 2.38 4.21
C THR A 17 6.83 1.87 2.83
N GLU A 18 7.31 2.50 1.75
CA GLU A 18 6.98 2.08 0.38
C GLU A 18 7.36 0.61 0.10
N ASP A 19 8.46 0.13 0.68
CA ASP A 19 8.90 -1.26 0.56
C ASP A 19 8.00 -2.23 1.34
N GLU A 20 7.51 -1.82 2.51
CA GLU A 20 6.52 -2.62 3.25
C GLU A 20 5.20 -2.70 2.50
N VAL A 21 4.72 -1.61 1.89
CA VAL A 21 3.53 -1.60 1.03
C VAL A 21 3.65 -2.63 -0.11
N LYS A 22 4.83 -2.74 -0.73
CA LYS A 22 5.08 -3.74 -1.79
C LYS A 22 5.08 -5.17 -1.28
N GLN A 23 5.41 -5.43 -0.01
CA GLN A 23 5.32 -6.78 0.56
C GLN A 23 3.88 -7.28 0.68
N PHE A 24 2.91 -6.36 0.72
CA PHE A 24 1.49 -6.70 0.69
C PHE A 24 0.99 -7.06 -0.71
N VAL A 25 1.80 -6.89 -1.76
CA VAL A 25 1.48 -7.34 -3.12
C VAL A 25 1.97 -8.77 -3.34
N PRO A 26 1.16 -9.69 -3.94
CA PRO A 26 -0.25 -9.57 -4.34
C PRO A 26 -1.22 -10.07 -3.25
N THR A 27 -0.77 -10.19 -2.00
CA THR A 27 -1.48 -10.95 -0.95
C THR A 27 -2.65 -10.19 -0.33
N CYS A 28 -2.52 -8.87 -0.17
CA CYS A 28 -3.53 -7.99 0.43
C CYS A 28 -3.95 -6.86 -0.51
N ILE A 29 -3.05 -6.41 -1.38
CA ILE A 29 -3.29 -5.39 -2.40
C ILE A 29 -2.62 -5.79 -3.71
N THR A 30 -3.05 -5.18 -4.80
CA THR A 30 -2.45 -5.32 -6.13
C THR A 30 -1.29 -4.35 -6.33
N GLU A 31 -0.49 -4.60 -7.37
CA GLU A 31 0.61 -3.72 -7.77
C GLU A 31 0.11 -2.31 -8.14
N GLU A 32 -1.06 -2.20 -8.77
CA GLU A 32 -1.72 -0.92 -9.06
C GLU A 32 -2.11 -0.18 -7.77
N GLU A 33 -2.77 -0.88 -6.84
CA GLU A 33 -3.15 -0.34 -5.54
C GLU A 33 -1.93 0.12 -4.72
N ALA A 34 -0.85 -0.67 -4.71
CA ALA A 34 0.41 -0.29 -4.08
C ALA A 34 0.98 0.99 -4.69
N ASN A 35 0.98 1.11 -6.02
CA ASN A 35 1.43 2.31 -6.74
C ASN A 35 0.56 3.55 -6.43
N GLN A 36 -0.74 3.37 -6.25
CA GLN A 36 -1.65 4.44 -5.79
C GLN A 36 -1.35 4.88 -4.35
N ILE A 37 -0.99 3.95 -3.46
CA ILE A 37 -0.66 4.25 -2.06
C ILE A 37 0.64 5.04 -1.96
N ILE A 38 1.70 4.57 -2.63
CA ILE A 38 3.03 5.21 -2.61
C ILE A 38 3.11 6.49 -3.46
N GLY A 39 1.99 6.94 -4.04
CA GLY A 39 1.93 8.16 -4.82
C GLY A 39 2.76 8.12 -6.10
N LYS A 40 3.06 6.91 -6.62
CA LYS A 40 3.63 6.71 -7.96
C LYS A 40 2.56 6.69 -9.04
N ALA A 41 1.49 7.45 -8.83
CA ALA A 41 0.60 7.83 -9.92
C ALA A 41 1.32 8.92 -10.71
N GLU A 42 1.75 8.61 -11.94
CA GLU A 42 2.14 9.63 -12.93
C GLU A 42 0.99 10.63 -13.17
#